data_AF-A0A3C1G0E0-F1
#
_entry.id   AF-A0A3C1G0E0-F1
#
_cell.length_a   1.000
_cell.length_b   1.000
_cell.length_c   1.000
_cell.angle_alpha   90.00
_cell.angle_beta   90.00
_cell.angle_gamma   90.00
#
_symmetry.space_group_name_H-M   'P 1'
#
loop_
_entity.id
_entity.type
_entity.pdbx_description
1 polymer ?
#
loop_
_entity_poly.entity_id
_entity_poly.type
_entity_poly.pdbx_seq_one_letter_code
_entity_poly.pdbx_strand_id
1 'polypeptide(L)'
;MSSIKRKIEDLLSTISFAEEREFKTAGEFLRRERKVLLAVRRGQVDMKTFHYALNTCKRIGASLDILYIAPSDAADPILDRCLFKLKEEGIDFRLTQKGGCLKKAIIDYTNSKKDILFAVTESTKNLEVDCKGKGRRLSEAWQNLKCPLVVVADGI
;
A
#
# COMPACT_ATOMS: atom_id res chain seq x y z
N MET A 1 -10.96 18.14 5.26
CA MET A 1 -12.18 18.05 6.10
C MET A 1 -12.90 16.68 6.09
N SER A 2 -12.48 15.65 5.33
CA SER A 2 -13.20 14.35 5.28
C SER A 2 -12.81 13.32 6.36
N SER A 3 -11.59 13.38 6.90
CA SER A 3 -11.08 12.36 7.84
C SER A 3 -11.83 12.34 9.18
N ILE A 4 -12.16 13.51 9.74
CA ILE A 4 -12.86 13.62 11.04
C ILE A 4 -14.29 13.07 10.95
N LYS A 5 -15.04 13.44 9.90
CA LYS A 5 -16.42 12.94 9.70
C LYS A 5 -16.45 11.41 9.66
N ARG A 6 -15.53 10.80 8.92
CA ARG A 6 -15.48 9.34 8.78
C ARG A 6 -15.09 8.64 10.08
N LYS A 7 -14.14 9.19 10.86
CA LYS A 7 -13.80 8.67 12.19
C LYS A 7 -14.99 8.70 13.15
N ILE A 8 -15.82 9.75 13.07
CA ILE A 8 -17.06 9.85 13.87
C ILE A 8 -18.08 8.81 13.39
N GLU A 9 -18.28 8.64 12.08
CA GLU A 9 -19.17 7.61 11.52
C GLU A 9 -18.75 6.19 11.93
N ASP A 10 -17.45 5.87 11.85
CA ASP A 10 -16.92 4.58 12.27
C ASP A 10 -17.14 4.34 13.77
N LEU A 11 -16.93 5.37 14.61
CA LEU A 11 -17.17 5.29 16.06
C LEU A 11 -18.65 5.06 16.39
N LEU A 12 -19.55 5.82 15.77
CA LEU A 12 -21.00 5.65 15.96
C LEU A 12 -21.46 4.26 15.51
N SER A 13 -20.92 3.76 14.38
CA SER A 13 -21.19 2.40 13.91
C SER A 13 -20.70 1.35 14.92
N THR A 14 -19.46 1.51 15.43
CA THR A 14 -18.91 0.64 16.48
C THR A 14 -19.82 0.58 17.70
N ILE A 15 -20.33 1.73 18.17
CA ILE A 15 -21.22 1.81 19.33
C ILE A 15 -22.52 1.04 19.05
N SER A 16 -23.16 1.28 17.90
CA SER A 16 -24.41 0.58 17.52
C SER A 16 -24.25 -0.95 17.51
N PHE A 17 -23.17 -1.47 16.91
CA PHE A 17 -22.92 -2.92 16.91
C PHE A 17 -22.58 -3.46 18.32
N ALA A 18 -21.90 -2.67 19.15
CA ALA A 18 -21.60 -3.06 20.52
C ALA A 18 -22.87 -3.15 21.38
N GLU A 19 -23.82 -2.24 21.19
CA GLU A 19 -25.14 -2.24 21.87
C GLU A 19 -25.95 -3.50 21.52
N GLU A 20 -25.89 -3.96 20.27
CA GLU A 20 -26.50 -5.21 19.80
C GLU A 20 -25.72 -6.47 20.20
N ARG A 21 -24.64 -6.33 21.01
CA ARG A 21 -23.72 -7.40 21.42
C ARG A 21 -22.96 -8.07 20.26
N GLU A 22 -22.90 -7.41 19.10
CA GLU A 22 -22.10 -7.82 17.95
C GLU A 22 -20.62 -7.38 18.08
N PHE A 23 -19.94 -7.83 19.13
CA PHE A 23 -18.59 -7.36 19.45
C PHE A 23 -17.54 -7.63 18.36
N LYS A 24 -17.74 -8.69 17.55
CA LYS A 24 -16.87 -8.98 16.41
C LYS A 24 -16.98 -7.89 15.34
N THR A 25 -18.20 -7.54 14.96
CA THR A 25 -18.51 -6.47 14.00
C THR A 25 -18.03 -5.11 14.53
N ALA A 26 -18.35 -4.80 15.79
CA ALA A 26 -17.90 -3.57 16.45
C ALA A 26 -16.35 -3.42 16.43
N GLY A 27 -15.64 -4.52 16.71
CA GLY A 27 -14.18 -4.57 16.66
C GLY A 27 -13.60 -4.43 15.25
N GLU A 28 -14.31 -4.86 14.21
CA GLU A 28 -13.89 -4.64 12.82
C GLU A 28 -13.94 -3.17 12.44
N PHE A 29 -14.94 -2.41 12.89
CA PHE A 29 -15.01 -0.95 12.66
C PHE A 29 -13.85 -0.21 13.35
N LEU A 30 -13.46 -0.60 14.57
CA LEU A 30 -12.30 -0.02 15.28
C LEU A 30 -10.96 -0.34 14.61
N ARG A 31 -10.85 -1.45 13.88
CA ARG A 31 -9.60 -1.94 13.26
C ARG A 31 -9.39 -1.46 11.82
N ARG A 32 -10.29 -0.65 11.26
CA ARG A 32 -10.25 -0.15 9.87
C ARG A 32 -9.23 0.97 9.65
N GLU A 33 -8.00 0.84 10.12
CA GLU A 33 -6.91 1.61 9.52
C GLU A 33 -6.71 1.09 8.09
N ARG A 34 -7.42 1.70 7.14
CA ARG A 34 -7.34 1.32 5.73
C ARG A 34 -5.99 1.77 5.20
N LYS A 35 -5.20 0.83 4.68
CA LYS A 35 -3.86 1.12 4.15
C LYS A 35 -3.81 0.79 2.66
N VAL A 36 -3.16 1.65 1.89
CA VAL A 36 -2.72 1.33 0.52
C VAL A 36 -1.23 1.01 0.60
N LEU A 37 -0.78 -0.02 -0.10
CA LEU A 37 0.65 -0.33 -0.20
C LEU A 37 1.19 0.22 -1.51
N LEU A 38 2.19 1.11 -1.48
CA LEU A 38 3.00 1.49 -2.63
C LEU A 38 4.30 0.69 -2.61
N ALA A 39 4.54 -0.14 -3.61
CA ALA A 39 5.72 -0.97 -3.72
C ALA A 39 6.60 -0.51 -4.89
N VAL A 40 7.80 -0.01 -4.56
CA VAL A 40 8.72 0.63 -5.49
C VAL A 40 10.15 0.18 -5.27
N ARG A 41 10.98 0.28 -6.31
CA ARG A 41 12.41 -0.02 -6.26
C ARG A 41 13.22 1.26 -6.39
N ARG A 42 14.41 1.28 -5.78
CA ARG A 42 15.41 2.35 -5.99
C ARG A 42 15.64 2.65 -7.46
N GLY A 43 15.59 3.93 -7.81
CA GLY A 43 15.78 4.41 -9.18
C GLY A 43 14.63 4.10 -10.15
N GLN A 44 13.56 3.47 -9.66
CA GLN A 44 12.34 3.14 -10.42
C GLN A 44 11.08 3.68 -9.72
N VAL A 45 11.22 4.80 -9.01
CA VAL A 45 10.07 5.47 -8.41
C VAL A 45 9.39 6.29 -9.49
N ASP A 46 8.38 5.71 -10.13
CA ASP A 46 7.54 6.43 -11.10
C ASP A 46 6.56 7.38 -10.38
N MET A 47 6.58 8.64 -10.79
CA MET A 47 5.76 9.70 -10.20
C MET A 47 4.26 9.51 -10.50
N LYS A 48 3.88 8.88 -11.62
CA LYS A 48 2.46 8.60 -11.90
C LYS A 48 1.91 7.57 -10.93
N THR A 49 2.67 6.50 -10.68
CA THR A 49 2.37 5.45 -9.71
C THR A 49 2.26 6.02 -8.30
N PHE A 50 3.21 6.88 -7.91
CA PHE A 50 3.13 7.60 -6.63
C PHE A 50 1.87 8.48 -6.53
N HIS A 51 1.56 9.28 -7.55
CA HIS A 51 0.37 10.13 -7.56
C HIS A 51 -0.93 9.34 -7.55
N TYR A 52 -0.97 8.18 -8.19
CA TYR A 52 -2.10 7.27 -8.12
C TYR A 52 -2.35 6.82 -6.67
N ALA A 53 -1.30 6.36 -5.97
CA ALA A 53 -1.40 5.93 -4.58
C ALA A 53 -1.82 7.09 -3.66
N LEU A 54 -1.15 8.25 -3.78
CA LEU A 54 -1.47 9.47 -3.02
C LEU A 54 -2.92 9.90 -3.18
N ASN A 55 -3.39 10.06 -4.43
CA ASN A 55 -4.74 10.51 -4.72
C ASN A 55 -5.79 9.52 -4.25
N THR A 56 -5.48 8.22 -4.33
CA THR A 56 -6.34 7.18 -3.77
C THR A 56 -6.46 7.35 -2.26
N CYS A 57 -5.35 7.43 -1.53
CA CYS A 57 -5.34 7.65 -0.08
C CYS A 57 -6.18 8.86 0.32
N LYS A 58 -6.07 9.98 -0.40
CA LYS A 58 -6.91 11.19 -0.19
C LYS A 58 -8.40 10.91 -0.37
N ARG A 59 -8.78 10.22 -1.45
CA ARG A 59 -10.19 9.96 -1.79
C ARG A 59 -10.84 9.01 -0.79
N ILE A 60 -10.15 7.93 -0.44
CA ILE A 60 -10.73 6.90 0.43
C ILE A 60 -10.41 7.13 1.90
N GLY A 61 -9.59 8.11 2.26
CA GLY A 61 -9.16 8.35 3.64
C GLY A 61 -8.39 7.16 4.20
N ALA A 62 -7.37 6.73 3.47
CA ALA A 62 -6.45 5.65 3.83
C ALA A 62 -5.05 6.21 4.08
N SER A 63 -4.27 5.54 4.93
CA SER A 63 -2.83 5.80 5.06
C SER A 63 -2.05 5.05 3.98
N LEU A 64 -0.77 5.39 3.82
CA LEU A 64 0.10 4.82 2.80
C LEU A 64 1.27 4.07 3.42
N ASP A 65 1.32 2.76 3.21
CA ASP A 65 2.53 1.98 3.46
C ASP A 65 3.41 2.01 2.20
N ILE A 66 4.69 2.28 2.35
CA ILE A 66 5.67 2.32 1.26
C ILE A 66 6.66 1.20 1.48
N LEU A 67 6.68 0.24 0.56
CA LEU A 67 7.67 -0.83 0.52
C LEU A 67 8.73 -0.47 -0.52
N TYR A 68 9.92 -0.11 -0.03
CA TYR A 68 11.02 0.36 -0.86
C TYR A 68 12.11 -0.71 -0.96
N ILE A 69 12.42 -1.13 -2.19
CA ILE A 69 13.45 -2.15 -2.44
C ILE A 69 14.76 -1.50 -2.84
N ALA A 70 15.77 -1.64 -1.97
CA ALA A 70 17.11 -1.13 -2.17
C ALA A 70 18.16 -2.10 -1.62
N PRO A 71 19.32 -2.27 -2.29
CA PRO A 71 20.41 -3.13 -1.82
C PRO A 71 21.16 -2.55 -0.61
N SER A 72 21.08 -1.24 -0.36
CA SER A 72 21.69 -0.54 0.77
C SER A 72 20.94 0.76 1.09
N ASP A 73 21.23 1.37 2.24
CA ASP A 73 20.64 2.63 2.75
C ASP A 73 21.10 3.89 2.00
N ALA A 74 21.35 3.76 0.71
CA ALA A 74 21.80 4.87 -0.10
C ALA A 74 20.62 5.76 -0.48
N ALA A 75 20.83 7.08 -0.35
CA ALA A 75 19.81 8.09 -0.60
C ALA A 75 19.15 7.95 -1.98
N ASP A 76 17.85 8.28 -2.04
CA ASP A 76 17.05 8.34 -3.25
C ASP A 76 16.26 9.65 -3.24
N PRO A 77 16.78 10.69 -3.93
CA PRO A 77 16.16 12.02 -3.93
C PRO A 77 14.71 12.03 -4.43
N ILE A 78 14.35 11.07 -5.29
CA ILE A 78 12.98 10.96 -5.80
C ILE A 78 12.05 10.43 -4.70
N LEU A 79 12.50 9.43 -3.95
CA LEU A 79 11.78 8.94 -2.78
C LEU A 79 11.62 10.06 -1.74
N ASP A 80 12.68 10.80 -1.43
CA ASP A 80 12.63 11.91 -0.47
C ASP A 80 11.60 12.97 -0.87
N ARG A 81 11.55 13.32 -2.16
CA ARG A 81 10.53 14.23 -2.71
C ARG A 81 9.12 13.69 -2.55
N CYS A 82 8.93 12.38 -2.74
CA CYS A 82 7.64 11.72 -2.52
C CYS A 82 7.22 11.76 -1.04
N LEU A 83 8.15 11.48 -0.13
CA LEU A 83 7.91 11.53 1.32
C LEU A 83 7.58 12.96 1.78
N PHE A 84 8.28 13.96 1.25
CA PHE A 84 7.98 15.37 1.51
C PHE A 84 6.56 15.72 1.08
N LYS A 85 6.17 15.34 -0.15
CA LYS A 85 4.81 15.58 -0.67
C LYS A 85 3.71 14.88 0.14
N LEU A 86 3.98 13.69 0.68
CA LEU A 86 3.02 13.02 1.58
C LEU A 86 2.78 13.81 2.87
N LYS A 87 3.85 14.39 3.44
CA LYS A 87 3.74 15.25 4.63
C LYS A 87 2.95 16.52 4.33
N GLU A 88 3.24 17.19 3.21
CA GLU A 88 2.51 18.39 2.79
C GLU A 88 1.01 18.14 2.62
N GLU A 89 0.66 16.97 2.07
CA GLU A 89 -0.73 16.57 1.82
C GLU A 89 -1.44 15.99 3.06
N GLY A 90 -0.74 15.90 4.20
CA GLY A 90 -1.29 15.38 5.45
C GLY A 90 -1.68 13.90 5.39
N ILE A 91 -0.96 13.11 4.60
CA ILE A 91 -1.20 11.67 4.48
C ILE A 91 -0.28 10.93 5.44
N ASP A 92 -0.87 10.20 6.38
CA ASP A 92 -0.13 9.29 7.25
C ASP A 92 0.54 8.22 6.40
N PHE A 93 1.85 8.01 6.62
CA PHE A 93 2.59 6.99 5.88
C PHE A 93 3.62 6.25 6.73
N ARG A 94 3.99 5.06 6.28
CA ARG A 94 5.06 4.24 6.85
C ARG A 94 6.01 3.79 5.76
N LEU A 95 7.29 4.13 5.88
CA LEU A 95 8.32 3.61 4.99
C LEU A 95 8.93 2.32 5.57
N THR A 96 8.96 1.26 4.77
CA THR A 96 9.65 -0.01 5.07
C THR A 96 10.63 -0.30 3.95
N GLN A 97 11.92 -0.32 4.25
CA GLN A 97 12.97 -0.69 3.31
C GLN A 97 13.28 -2.19 3.42
N LYS A 98 13.46 -2.85 2.27
CA LYS A 98 13.91 -4.25 2.19
C LYS A 98 14.89 -4.45 1.04
N GLY A 99 15.76 -5.46 1.15
CA GLY A 99 16.53 -5.96 0.02
C GLY A 99 15.81 -7.09 -0.73
N GLY A 100 16.27 -7.40 -1.94
CA GLY A 100 15.87 -8.60 -2.70
C GLY A 100 14.71 -8.40 -3.69
N CYS A 101 13.97 -9.48 -3.96
CA CYS A 101 12.90 -9.52 -4.99
C CYS A 101 11.65 -8.76 -4.53
N LEU A 102 11.29 -7.70 -5.25
CA LEU A 102 10.13 -6.83 -5.00
C LEU A 102 8.82 -7.62 -4.90
N LYS A 103 8.59 -8.54 -5.83
CA LYS A 103 7.42 -9.42 -5.82
C LYS A 103 7.27 -10.20 -4.52
N LYS A 104 8.34 -10.86 -4.06
CA LYS A 104 8.32 -11.61 -2.79
C LYS A 104 8.06 -10.67 -1.63
N ALA A 105 8.70 -9.51 -1.62
CA ALA A 105 8.50 -8.52 -0.57
C ALA A 105 7.04 -8.03 -0.49
N ILE A 106 6.36 -7.82 -1.63
CA ILE A 106 4.93 -7.46 -1.68
C ILE A 106 4.06 -8.57 -1.09
N ILE A 107 4.28 -9.82 -1.53
CA ILE A 107 3.51 -10.99 -1.04
C ILE A 107 3.70 -11.15 0.47
N ASP A 108 4.94 -11.10 0.95
CA ASP A 108 5.25 -11.26 2.37
C ASP A 108 4.63 -10.11 3.20
N TYR A 109 4.70 -8.87 2.69
CA TYR A 109 4.14 -7.70 3.38
C TYR A 109 2.63 -7.80 3.51
N THR A 110 1.93 -7.99 2.38
CA THR A 110 0.46 -8.07 2.32
C THR A 110 -0.08 -9.30 3.04
N ASN A 111 0.66 -10.42 3.11
CA ASN A 111 0.26 -11.58 3.90
C ASN A 111 0.40 -11.38 5.41
N SER A 112 1.33 -10.52 5.85
CA SER A 112 1.55 -10.20 7.26
C SER A 112 0.62 -9.10 7.79
N LYS A 113 -0.04 -8.34 6.91
CA LYS A 113 -0.86 -7.17 7.23
C LYS A 113 -2.29 -7.38 6.74
N LYS A 114 -3.26 -7.42 7.65
CA LYS A 114 -4.68 -7.67 7.33
C LYS A 114 -5.43 -6.42 6.85
N ASP A 115 -4.79 -5.26 6.92
CA ASP A 115 -5.38 -3.93 6.77
C ASP A 115 -4.98 -3.23 5.46
N ILE A 116 -4.22 -3.92 4.60
CA ILE A 116 -3.87 -3.46 3.25
C ILE A 116 -5.05 -3.73 2.31
N LEU A 117 -5.66 -2.66 1.80
CA LEU A 117 -6.77 -2.74 0.85
C LEU A 117 -6.33 -3.27 -0.50
N PHE A 118 -5.19 -2.79 -1.00
CA PHE A 118 -4.56 -3.25 -2.23
C PHE A 118 -3.13 -2.74 -2.32
N ALA A 119 -2.33 -3.40 -3.17
CA ALA A 119 -0.97 -2.98 -3.49
C ALA A 119 -0.94 -2.23 -4.83
N VAL A 120 -0.10 -1.22 -4.92
CA VAL A 120 0.15 -0.39 -6.10
C VAL A 120 1.62 -0.54 -6.45
N THR A 121 1.91 -0.84 -7.71
CA THR A 121 3.29 -0.93 -8.21
C THR A 121 3.36 -0.47 -9.66
N GLU A 122 4.56 -0.15 -10.10
CA GLU A 122 4.85 0.21 -11.49
C GLU A 122 4.75 -1.04 -12.40
N SER A 123 4.76 -0.79 -13.71
CA SER A 123 4.88 -1.75 -14.82
C SER A 123 5.53 -3.10 -14.48
N THR A 124 4.92 -4.16 -15.02
CA THR A 124 5.26 -5.56 -14.75
C THR A 124 6.68 -5.96 -15.12
N LYS A 125 7.34 -5.23 -16.04
CA LYS A 125 8.71 -5.51 -16.48
C LYS A 125 9.74 -5.38 -15.36
N ASN A 126 9.46 -4.55 -14.35
CA ASN A 126 10.35 -4.28 -13.22
C ASN A 126 10.15 -5.26 -12.03
N LEU A 127 9.14 -6.13 -12.08
CA LEU A 127 8.74 -6.98 -10.94
C LEU A 127 9.55 -8.28 -10.81
N GLU A 128 10.17 -8.75 -11.90
CA GLU A 128 10.84 -10.06 -11.95
C GLU A 128 12.38 -10.01 -11.86
N VAL A 129 12.97 -8.81 -11.96
CA VAL A 129 14.40 -8.58 -12.25
C VAL A 129 15.37 -9.29 -11.28
N ASP A 130 14.95 -9.62 -10.05
CA ASP A 130 15.82 -10.31 -9.05
C ASP A 130 15.23 -11.58 -8.44
N CYS A 131 14.16 -12.11 -9.03
CA CYS A 131 13.53 -13.30 -8.47
C CYS A 131 14.25 -14.54 -9.02
N LYS A 132 15.07 -15.20 -8.19
CA LYS A 132 15.78 -16.45 -8.54
C LYS A 132 14.79 -17.58 -8.84
N GLY A 133 14.26 -17.66 -10.06
CA GLY A 133 13.36 -18.73 -10.50
C GLY A 133 12.93 -18.58 -11.96
N LYS A 134 12.84 -19.71 -12.68
CA LYS A 134 12.30 -19.77 -14.06
C LYS A 134 10.90 -19.14 -14.07
N GLY A 135 10.71 -18.09 -14.87
CA GLY A 135 9.49 -17.28 -14.93
C GLY A 135 8.23 -18.13 -15.09
N ARG A 136 7.45 -18.25 -14.01
CA ARG A 136 6.05 -18.69 -14.09
C ARG A 136 5.22 -17.48 -14.55
N ARG A 137 4.21 -17.73 -15.38
CA ARG A 137 3.31 -16.69 -15.92
C ARG A 137 2.83 -15.75 -14.80
N LEU A 138 2.75 -14.45 -15.13
CA LEU A 138 2.28 -13.37 -14.25
C LEU A 138 1.00 -13.73 -13.46
N SER A 139 0.08 -14.48 -14.06
CA SER A 139 -1.16 -14.92 -13.43
C SER A 139 -0.95 -15.91 -12.28
N GLU A 140 0.08 -16.76 -12.34
CA GLU A 140 0.40 -17.76 -11.31
C GLU A 140 1.20 -17.13 -10.15
N ALA A 141 1.97 -16.10 -10.48
CA ALA A 141 2.85 -15.36 -9.58
C ALA A 141 2.13 -14.64 -8.42
N TRP A 142 0.89 -14.20 -8.65
CA TRP A 142 0.09 -13.42 -7.71
C TRP A 142 -1.07 -14.20 -7.08
N GLN A 143 -1.21 -15.50 -7.36
CA GLN A 143 -2.28 -16.35 -6.81
C GLN A 143 -2.33 -16.34 -5.27
N ASN A 144 -1.20 -16.07 -4.62
CA ASN A 144 -1.09 -16.05 -3.16
C ASN A 144 -1.25 -14.64 -2.55
N LEU A 145 -1.55 -13.62 -3.35
CA LEU A 145 -1.76 -12.26 -2.86
C LEU A 145 -3.17 -12.15 -2.26
N LYS A 146 -3.26 -11.80 -0.97
CA LYS A 146 -4.53 -11.69 -0.25
C LYS A 146 -5.29 -10.38 -0.50
N CYS A 147 -4.75 -9.49 -1.32
CA CYS A 147 -5.38 -8.23 -1.69
C CYS A 147 -5.23 -7.99 -3.20
N PRO A 148 -6.08 -7.16 -3.81
CA PRO A 148 -5.90 -6.73 -5.20
C PRO A 148 -4.53 -6.11 -5.45
N LEU A 149 -4.02 -6.28 -6.67
CA LEU A 149 -2.82 -5.61 -7.18
C LEU A 149 -3.23 -4.63 -8.27
N VAL A 150 -2.83 -3.37 -8.11
CA VAL A 150 -2.96 -2.33 -9.12
C VAL A 150 -1.59 -2.12 -9.75
N VAL A 151 -1.53 -2.34 -11.06
CA VAL A 151 -0.34 -2.03 -11.86
C VAL A 151 -0.63 -0.75 -12.64
N VAL A 152 0.17 0.28 -12.41
CA VAL A 152 0.07 1.53 -13.15
C VAL A 152 0.90 1.37 -14.43
N ALA A 153 0.22 1.33 -15.57
CA ALA A 153 0.85 1.26 -16.88
C ALA A 153 1.11 2.67 -17.42
N ASP A 154 2.17 2.80 -18.22
CA ASP A 154 2.34 3.99 -19.05
C ASP A 154 1.21 4.04 -20.09
N GLY A 155 0.49 5.17 -20.11
CA GLY A 155 -0.47 5.46 -21.18
C GLY A 155 0.26 5.49 -22.51
N ILE A 156 -0.30 4.78 -23.49
CA ILE A 156 0.12 4.75 -24.90
C ILE A 156 -0.05 6.15 -25.50
#